data_AF-A0A2X3WM89-F1
#
_entry.id   AF-A0A2X3WM89-F1
#
_cell.length_a   1.000
_cell.length_b   1.000
_cell.length_c   1.000
_cell.angle_alpha   90.00
_cell.angle_beta   90.00
_cell.angle_gamma   90.00
#
_symmetry.space_group_name_H-M   'P 1'
#
loop_
_entity.id
_entity.type
_entity.pdbx_description
1 polymer ?
#
loop_
_entity_poly.entity_id
_entity_poly.type
_entity_poly.pdbx_seq_one_letter_code
_entity_poly.pdbx_strand_id
1 'polypeptide(L)'
;MMEGAEESASTDLGKYLEKYRDDLLPADLLVWEQGNRNSKGQLEITGGNKGIITFDLSVESADVDIHSKFGAVIESASWYLLNAISSMRDDHGRILIDGIYGKIIQPNEREMDLIETYAIENADSLRKIYDLKLPILESDRRAFLKTYYF
;
A
#
# COMPACT_ATOMS: atom_id res chain seq x y z
N MET A 1 -9.58 -24.86 -5.75
CA MET A 1 -8.23 -25.11 -5.20
C MET A 1 -8.22 -24.66 -3.75
N MET A 2 -7.54 -25.36 -2.86
CA MET A 2 -7.35 -24.96 -1.46
C MET A 2 -5.85 -25.01 -1.20
N GLU A 3 -5.28 -23.96 -0.62
CA GLU A 3 -3.87 -23.89 -0.27
C GLU A 3 -3.68 -23.89 1.26
N GLY A 4 -2.44 -23.99 1.72
CA GLY A 4 -2.11 -24.07 3.15
C GLY A 4 -1.04 -23.09 3.62
N ALA A 5 -0.62 -22.15 2.76
CA ALA A 5 0.48 -21.22 3.04
C ALA A 5 0.07 -19.74 2.85
N GLU A 6 -1.23 -19.44 2.81
CA GLU A 6 -1.78 -18.09 2.58
C GLU A 6 -1.18 -17.07 3.57
N GLU A 7 -1.26 -17.40 4.86
CA GLU A 7 -0.70 -16.63 5.99
C GLU A 7 0.84 -16.55 5.98
N SER A 8 1.49 -17.26 5.06
CA SER A 8 2.93 -17.25 4.78
C SER A 8 3.21 -16.79 3.35
N ALA A 9 2.50 -15.73 2.92
CA ALA A 9 2.61 -15.09 1.62
C ALA A 9 2.37 -16.04 0.43
N SER A 10 1.49 -17.03 0.62
CA SER A 10 1.15 -18.05 -0.37
C SER A 10 2.40 -18.74 -0.96
N THR A 11 3.36 -19.07 -0.09
CA THR A 11 4.64 -19.69 -0.51
C THR A 11 4.37 -20.90 -1.40
N ASP A 12 5.04 -20.93 -2.57
CA ASP A 12 4.90 -21.95 -3.62
C ASP A 12 3.54 -22.06 -4.32
N LEU A 13 2.54 -21.22 -3.99
CA LEU A 13 1.24 -21.24 -4.66
C LEU A 13 1.37 -21.10 -6.19
N GLY A 14 2.26 -20.21 -6.66
CA GLY A 14 2.52 -20.02 -8.09
C GLY A 14 2.97 -21.32 -8.80
N LYS A 15 3.77 -22.15 -8.13
CA LYS A 15 4.22 -23.45 -8.67
C LYS A 15 3.05 -24.43 -8.77
N TYR A 16 2.14 -24.42 -7.80
CA TYR A 16 0.94 -25.26 -7.84
C TYR A 16 -0.05 -24.81 -8.91
N LEU A 17 -0.24 -23.50 -9.07
CA LEU A 17 -1.07 -22.94 -10.14
C LEU A 17 -0.52 -23.29 -11.53
N GLU A 18 0.79 -23.23 -11.72
CA GLU A 18 1.42 -23.66 -12.97
C GLU A 18 1.25 -25.16 -13.21
N LYS A 19 1.44 -25.98 -12.17
CA LYS A 19 1.30 -27.44 -12.24
C LYS A 19 -0.11 -27.90 -12.60
N TYR A 20 -1.14 -27.25 -12.06
CA TYR A 20 -2.56 -27.60 -12.27
C TYR A 20 -3.27 -26.66 -13.25
N ARG A 21 -2.50 -25.90 -14.03
CA ARG A 21 -3.01 -24.84 -14.91
C ARG A 21 -4.11 -25.35 -15.85
N ASP A 22 -3.87 -26.45 -16.53
CA ASP A 22 -4.80 -26.97 -17.56
C ASP A 22 -6.12 -27.48 -16.95
N ASP A 23 -6.10 -27.92 -15.69
CA ASP A 23 -7.31 -28.32 -14.96
C ASP A 23 -8.12 -27.11 -14.45
N LEU A 24 -7.45 -25.99 -14.17
CA LEU A 24 -8.04 -24.78 -13.59
C LEU A 24 -8.51 -23.77 -14.64
N LEU A 25 -7.81 -23.65 -15.76
CA LEU A 25 -8.10 -22.68 -16.82
C LEU A 25 -9.51 -22.75 -17.42
N PRO A 26 -10.19 -23.91 -17.51
CA PRO A 26 -11.55 -23.96 -18.04
C PRO A 26 -12.61 -23.26 -17.17
N ALA A 27 -12.27 -22.78 -15.96
CA ALA A 27 -13.22 -22.12 -15.08
C ALA A 27 -13.68 -20.76 -15.63
N ASP A 28 -14.99 -20.51 -15.60
CA ASP A 28 -15.59 -19.23 -16.01
C ASP A 28 -15.39 -18.10 -14.96
N LEU A 29 -15.25 -18.46 -13.69
CA LEU A 29 -15.15 -17.53 -12.57
C LEU A 29 -14.33 -18.14 -11.43
N LEU A 30 -13.53 -17.29 -10.78
CA LEU A 30 -12.87 -17.60 -9.51
C LEU A 30 -13.51 -16.77 -8.40
N VAL A 31 -14.01 -17.45 -7.37
CA VAL A 31 -14.48 -16.82 -6.13
C VAL A 31 -13.35 -16.88 -5.11
N TRP A 32 -12.96 -15.72 -4.57
CA TRP A 32 -11.87 -15.62 -3.60
C TRP A 32 -12.26 -16.23 -2.24
N GLU A 33 -11.27 -16.57 -1.43
CA GLU A 33 -11.45 -17.44 -0.27
C GLU A 33 -12.30 -16.84 0.86
N GLN A 34 -12.30 -15.51 0.99
CA GLN A 34 -13.11 -14.79 1.96
C GLN A 34 -13.76 -13.53 1.40
N GLY A 35 -14.72 -13.00 2.15
CA GLY A 35 -15.39 -11.72 1.90
C GLY A 35 -16.02 -11.19 3.18
N ASN A 36 -16.32 -9.89 3.21
CA ASN A 36 -16.79 -9.21 4.41
C ASN A 36 -18.16 -8.55 4.24
N ARG A 37 -18.78 -8.20 5.37
CA ARG A 37 -19.85 -7.20 5.41
C ARG A 37 -19.29 -5.94 6.04
N ASN A 38 -19.61 -4.80 5.43
CA ASN A 38 -19.16 -3.52 5.93
C ASN A 38 -19.89 -3.12 7.24
N SER A 39 -19.49 -2.01 7.85
CA SER A 39 -20.09 -1.52 9.10
C SER A 39 -21.57 -1.17 9.02
N LYS A 40 -22.14 -1.08 7.81
CA LYS A 40 -23.58 -0.88 7.55
C LYS A 40 -24.31 -2.20 7.29
N GLY A 41 -23.64 -3.35 7.42
CA GLY A 41 -24.19 -4.67 7.14
C GLY A 41 -24.31 -5.02 5.66
N GLN A 42 -23.79 -4.19 4.75
CA GLN A 42 -23.83 -4.43 3.31
C GLN A 42 -22.76 -5.46 2.94
N LEU A 43 -23.07 -6.40 2.05
CA LEU A 43 -22.11 -7.37 1.54
C LEU A 43 -21.10 -6.66 0.63
N GLU A 44 -19.81 -6.85 0.89
CA GLU A 44 -18.75 -6.33 0.05
C GLU A 44 -18.39 -7.36 -1.03
N ILE A 45 -18.30 -6.89 -2.27
CA ILE A 45 -17.82 -7.68 -3.40
C ILE A 45 -16.66 -6.90 -4.02
N THR A 46 -15.46 -7.41 -3.84
CA THR A 46 -14.22 -6.80 -4.31
C THR A 46 -13.65 -7.54 -5.52
N GLY A 47 -12.87 -6.83 -6.34
CA GLY A 47 -12.29 -7.36 -7.58
C GLY A 47 -10.77 -7.29 -7.66
N GLY A 48 -10.09 -6.94 -6.57
CA GLY A 48 -8.63 -6.79 -6.58
C GLY A 48 -8.05 -6.39 -5.23
N ASN A 49 -6.72 -6.50 -5.15
CA ASN A 49 -5.91 -6.19 -3.98
C ASN A 49 -4.77 -5.23 -4.37
N LYS A 50 -4.40 -4.32 -3.47
CA LYS A 50 -3.15 -3.56 -3.62
C LYS A 50 -1.96 -4.47 -3.29
N GLY A 51 -0.88 -4.31 -4.04
CA GLY A 51 0.40 -4.96 -3.73
C GLY A 51 1.20 -4.18 -2.67
N ILE A 52 2.29 -4.79 -2.21
CA ILE A 52 3.27 -4.16 -1.33
C ILE A 52 4.68 -4.55 -1.76
N ILE A 53 5.63 -3.63 -1.58
CA ILE A 53 7.06 -3.90 -1.63
C ILE A 53 7.67 -3.44 -0.30
N THR A 54 8.54 -4.27 0.26
CA THR A 54 9.32 -3.95 1.46
C THR A 54 10.80 -4.12 1.14
N PHE A 55 11.64 -3.27 1.71
CA PHE A 55 13.08 -3.30 1.55
C PHE A 55 13.76 -2.62 2.74
N ASP A 56 15.01 -2.99 3.00
CA ASP A 56 15.82 -2.40 4.06
C ASP A 56 16.67 -1.25 3.50
N LEU A 57 16.77 -0.16 4.28
CA LEU A 57 17.70 0.94 4.03
C LEU A 57 18.72 0.98 5.17
N SER A 58 19.99 0.97 4.82
CA SER A 58 21.09 1.10 5.77
C SER A 58 22.07 2.18 5.33
N VAL A 59 22.64 2.87 6.31
CA VAL A 59 23.72 3.84 6.12
C VAL A 59 24.80 3.52 7.13
N GLU A 60 26.03 3.38 6.65
CA GLU A 60 27.23 3.26 7.46
C GLU A 60 28.05 4.53 7.30
N SER A 61 28.22 5.30 8.38
CA SER A 61 28.93 6.59 8.33
C SER A 61 30.38 6.52 8.84
N ALA A 62 30.71 5.51 9.65
CA ALA A 62 32.04 5.31 10.22
C ALA A 62 32.16 3.88 10.80
N ASP A 63 33.40 3.40 10.98
CA ASP A 63 33.69 2.08 11.57
C ASP A 63 33.26 1.95 13.05
N VAL A 64 33.06 3.09 13.74
CA VAL A 64 32.71 3.16 15.16
C VAL A 64 31.80 4.35 15.45
N ASP A 65 31.10 4.30 16.57
CA ASP A 65 30.38 5.45 17.11
C ASP A 65 31.33 6.59 17.48
N ILE A 66 30.93 7.81 17.13
CA ILE A 66 31.72 9.02 17.34
C ILE A 66 31.09 9.90 18.42
N HIS A 67 31.92 10.43 19.32
CA HIS A 67 31.46 11.34 20.37
C HIS A 67 30.76 12.58 19.77
N SER A 68 29.52 12.86 20.21
CA SER A 68 28.62 13.87 19.63
C SER A 68 29.17 15.31 19.59
N LYS A 69 30.21 15.62 20.38
CA LYS A 69 30.99 16.88 20.26
C LYS A 69 31.45 17.19 18.83
N PHE A 70 31.63 16.17 17.99
CA PHE A 70 32.04 16.34 16.59
C PHE A 70 30.84 16.47 15.63
N GLY A 71 29.60 16.38 16.11
CA GLY A 71 28.39 16.41 15.28
C GLY A 71 28.17 17.73 14.54
N ALA A 72 28.89 18.80 14.89
CA ALA A 72 28.90 20.04 14.12
C ALA A 72 29.76 19.97 12.85
N VAL A 73 30.64 18.97 12.72
CA VAL A 73 31.63 18.84 11.62
C VAL A 73 31.70 17.44 11.02
N ILE A 74 31.06 16.44 11.63
CA ILE A 74 30.96 15.06 11.14
C ILE A 74 29.48 14.72 11.00
N GLU A 75 29.09 14.29 9.80
CA GLU A 75 27.74 13.80 9.54
C GLU A 75 27.53 12.40 10.14
N SER A 76 26.33 12.14 10.66
CA SER A 76 25.97 10.85 11.23
C SER A 76 25.10 10.04 10.27
N ALA A 77 25.18 8.71 10.34
CA ALA A 77 24.28 7.82 9.61
C ALA A 77 22.80 8.17 9.84
N SER A 78 22.43 8.57 11.06
CA SER A 78 21.05 8.94 11.41
C SER A 78 20.54 10.14 10.62
N TRP A 79 21.28 11.25 10.61
CA TRP A 79 20.91 12.45 9.85
C TRP A 79 20.91 12.20 8.34
N TYR A 80 21.90 11.45 7.84
CA TYR A 80 21.98 11.11 6.43
C TYR A 80 20.79 10.24 5.98
N LEU A 81 20.42 9.24 6.79
CA LEU A 81 19.27 8.37 6.52
C LEU A 81 17.94 9.14 6.58
N LEU A 82 17.78 10.05 7.56
CA LEU A 82 16.59 10.91 7.64
C LEU A 82 16.44 11.79 6.38
N ASN A 83 17.53 12.37 5.90
CA ASN A 83 17.53 13.17 4.68
C ASN A 83 17.18 12.32 3.45
N ALA A 84 17.72 11.10 3.35
CA ALA A 84 17.38 10.17 2.29
C ALA A 84 15.88 9.81 2.32
N ILE A 85 15.33 9.42 3.48
CA ILE A 85 13.90 9.12 3.63
C ILE A 85 13.02 10.33 3.28
N SER A 86 13.37 11.52 3.79
CA SER A 86 12.63 12.75 3.51
C SER A 86 12.66 13.16 2.05
N SER A 87 13.71 12.79 1.30
CA SER A 87 13.80 13.09 -0.14
C SER A 87 12.86 12.24 -1.00
N MET A 88 12.36 11.11 -0.48
CA MET A 88 11.52 10.18 -1.24
C MET A 88 10.02 10.51 -1.17
N ARG A 89 9.60 11.49 -0.37
CA ARG A 89 8.19 11.82 -0.16
C ARG A 89 7.99 13.30 0.14
N ASP A 90 7.01 13.94 -0.49
CA ASP A 90 6.66 15.34 -0.18
C ASP A 90 5.72 15.46 1.04
N ASP A 91 5.42 16.71 1.40
CA ASP A 91 4.53 17.10 2.50
C ASP A 91 3.05 16.76 2.26
N HIS A 92 2.67 16.48 1.01
CA HIS A 92 1.35 15.98 0.62
C HIS A 92 1.30 14.45 0.54
N GLY A 93 2.42 13.78 0.81
CA GLY A 93 2.54 12.34 0.86
C GLY A 93 2.77 11.67 -0.49
N ARG A 94 3.02 12.44 -1.56
CA ARG A 94 3.40 11.95 -2.89
C ARG A 94 4.80 11.35 -2.83
N ILE A 95 5.02 10.26 -3.55
CA ILE A 95 6.31 9.59 -3.64
C ILE A 95 7.16 10.29 -4.70
N LEU A 96 8.38 10.70 -4.36
CA LEU A 96 9.26 11.49 -5.24
C LEU A 96 10.27 10.64 -6.02
N ILE A 97 9.98 9.35 -6.19
CA ILE A 97 10.82 8.43 -6.97
C ILE A 97 10.50 8.56 -8.46
N ASP A 98 11.51 8.85 -9.27
CA ASP A 98 11.38 9.01 -10.70
C ASP A 98 10.77 7.78 -11.38
N GLY A 99 9.83 8.03 -12.30
CA GLY A 99 9.18 6.98 -13.08
C GLY A 99 8.10 6.18 -12.33
N ILE A 100 7.90 6.39 -11.02
CA ILE A 100 6.94 5.59 -10.24
C ILE A 100 5.50 5.74 -10.75
N TYR A 101 5.08 6.97 -11.04
CA TYR A 101 3.72 7.26 -11.53
C TYR A 101 3.51 6.89 -13.00
N GLY A 102 4.58 6.77 -13.79
CA GLY A 102 4.49 6.44 -15.22
C GLY A 102 4.00 5.02 -15.51
N LYS A 103 4.02 4.13 -14.50
CA LYS A 103 3.54 2.75 -14.61
C LYS A 103 2.13 2.54 -14.05
N ILE A 104 1.51 3.58 -13.49
CA ILE A 104 0.18 3.48 -12.89
C ILE A 104 -0.87 3.48 -14.00
N ILE A 105 -1.64 2.38 -14.07
CA ILE A 105 -2.84 2.30 -14.88
C ILE A 105 -3.91 3.14 -14.18
N GLN A 106 -4.41 4.18 -14.85
CA GLN A 106 -5.44 5.04 -14.28
C GLN A 106 -6.79 4.31 -14.26
N PRO A 107 -7.62 4.51 -13.22
CA PRO A 107 -8.95 3.94 -13.18
C PRO A 107 -9.80 4.51 -14.32
N ASN A 108 -10.63 3.66 -14.91
CA ASN A 108 -11.64 4.08 -15.88
C ASN A 108 -12.86 4.69 -15.18
N GLU A 109 -13.79 5.22 -15.97
CA GLU A 109 -15.00 5.88 -15.45
C GLU A 109 -15.87 4.94 -14.59
N ARG A 110 -16.05 3.69 -15.03
CA ARG A 110 -16.84 2.70 -14.27
C ARG A 110 -16.20 2.42 -12.91
N GLU A 111 -14.88 2.26 -12.87
CA GLU A 111 -14.13 2.02 -11.63
C GLU A 111 -14.28 3.19 -10.65
N MET A 112 -14.20 4.42 -11.15
CA MET A 112 -14.45 5.64 -10.35
C MET A 112 -15.91 5.71 -9.85
N ASP A 113 -16.89 5.46 -10.72
CA ASP A 113 -18.31 5.51 -10.35
C ASP A 113 -18.67 4.47 -9.29
N LEU A 114 -18.07 3.27 -9.36
CA LEU A 114 -18.27 2.21 -8.37
C LEU A 114 -17.79 2.66 -6.98
N ILE A 115 -16.57 3.20 -6.86
CA ILE A 115 -16.05 3.64 -5.56
C ILE A 115 -16.80 4.86 -5.04
N GLU A 116 -17.21 5.80 -5.90
CA GLU A 116 -17.98 6.97 -5.48
C GLU A 116 -19.36 6.59 -4.93
N THR A 117 -20.00 5.58 -5.54
CA THR A 117 -21.33 5.09 -5.16
C THR A 117 -21.30 4.20 -3.92
N TYR A 118 -20.36 3.25 -3.84
CA TYR A 118 -20.41 2.16 -2.88
C TYR A 118 -19.42 2.28 -1.71
N ALA A 119 -18.31 3.01 -1.87
CA ALA A 119 -17.31 3.11 -0.80
C ALA A 119 -17.86 3.92 0.39
N ILE A 120 -17.65 3.38 1.59
CA ILE A 120 -18.08 4.03 2.84
C ILE A 120 -16.94 4.82 3.48
N GLU A 121 -15.72 4.56 3.06
CA GLU A 121 -14.49 5.20 3.48
C GLU A 121 -14.53 6.68 3.16
N ASN A 122 -14.05 7.46 4.11
CA ASN A 122 -13.89 8.90 3.98
C ASN A 122 -12.90 9.39 5.05
N ALA A 123 -12.33 10.55 4.78
CA ALA A 123 -11.38 11.20 5.65
C ALA A 123 -11.86 11.36 7.10
N ASP A 124 -13.09 11.82 7.30
CA ASP A 124 -13.65 12.10 8.63
C ASP A 124 -13.82 10.83 9.47
N SER A 125 -14.24 9.75 8.82
CA SER A 125 -14.43 8.45 9.47
C SER A 125 -13.10 7.88 9.95
N LEU A 126 -12.05 7.90 9.11
CA LEU A 126 -10.71 7.48 9.52
C LEU A 126 -10.16 8.35 10.64
N ARG A 127 -10.35 9.68 10.55
CA ARG A 127 -9.94 10.62 11.60
C ARG A 127 -10.56 10.27 12.95
N LYS A 128 -11.85 9.96 12.96
CA LYS A 128 -12.60 9.64 14.18
C LYS A 128 -12.25 8.26 14.73
N ILE A 129 -12.12 7.26 13.87
CA ILE A 129 -11.80 5.87 14.27
C ILE A 129 -10.45 5.81 14.97
N TYR A 130 -9.44 6.52 14.46
CA TYR A 130 -8.08 6.48 14.97
C TYR A 130 -7.69 7.67 15.85
N ASP A 131 -8.63 8.58 16.14
CA ASP A 131 -8.39 9.82 16.91
C ASP A 131 -7.16 10.61 16.42
N LEU A 132 -7.07 10.80 15.09
CA LEU A 132 -5.88 11.36 14.45
C LEU A 132 -5.58 12.78 14.98
N LYS A 133 -4.32 12.97 15.40
CA LYS A 133 -3.81 14.26 15.90
C LYS A 133 -3.10 15.11 14.83
N LEU A 134 -2.74 14.49 13.72
CA LEU A 134 -2.15 15.15 12.55
C LEU A 134 -3.19 15.28 11.42
N PRO A 135 -3.01 16.22 10.47
CA PRO A 135 -3.90 16.36 9.33
C PRO A 135 -3.97 15.10 8.45
N ILE A 136 -5.11 14.92 7.80
CA ILE A 136 -5.23 13.94 6.70
C ILE A 136 -4.63 14.52 5.42
N LEU A 137 -4.07 13.66 4.58
CA LEU A 137 -3.36 14.08 3.36
C LEU A 137 -4.32 14.52 2.25
N GLU A 138 -5.49 13.90 2.16
CA GLU A 138 -6.51 14.23 1.18
C GLU A 138 -7.89 14.21 1.84
N SER A 139 -8.66 15.28 1.62
CA SER A 139 -9.98 15.49 2.22
C SER A 139 -11.09 15.58 1.17
N ASP A 140 -10.76 15.90 -0.09
CA ASP A 140 -11.71 15.78 -1.18
C ASP A 140 -12.10 14.31 -1.35
N ARG A 141 -13.40 14.01 -1.30
CA ARG A 141 -13.89 12.62 -1.31
C ARG A 141 -13.46 11.87 -2.55
N ARG A 142 -13.53 12.49 -3.73
CA ARG A 142 -13.23 11.81 -5.00
C ARG A 142 -11.74 11.54 -5.12
N ALA A 143 -10.90 12.51 -4.80
CA ALA A 143 -9.45 12.34 -4.77
C ALA A 143 -9.02 11.32 -3.71
N PHE A 144 -9.61 11.37 -2.51
CA PHE A 144 -9.36 10.41 -1.44
C PHE A 144 -9.66 8.98 -1.89
N LEU A 145 -10.86 8.76 -2.44
CA LEU A 145 -11.26 7.41 -2.89
C LEU A 145 -10.37 6.94 -4.04
N LYS A 146 -10.01 7.84 -4.97
CA LYS A 146 -9.08 7.52 -6.04
C LYS A 146 -7.75 7.01 -5.47
N THR A 147 -7.11 7.73 -4.56
CA THR A 147 -5.83 7.34 -3.94
C THR A 147 -5.93 6.12 -3.04
N TYR A 148 -7.07 5.94 -2.38
CA TYR A 148 -7.31 4.80 -1.50
C TYR A 148 -7.35 3.49 -2.31
N TYR A 149 -8.13 3.46 -3.40
CA TYR A 149 -8.35 2.28 -4.22
C TYR A 149 -7.35 2.09 -5.38
N PHE A 150 -6.76 3.16 -5.91
CA PHE A 150 -5.86 3.16 -7.08
C PHE A 150 -4.54 3.89 -6.81
#